data_AF-A0A090YKZ0-F1
#
_entry.id   AF-A0A090YKZ0-F1
#
_cell.length_a   1.000
_cell.length_b   1.000
_cell.length_c   1.000
_cell.angle_alpha   90.00
_cell.angle_beta   90.00
_cell.angle_gamma   90.00
#
_symmetry.space_group_name_H-M   'P 1'
#
loop_
_entity.id
_entity.type
_entity.pdbx_description
1 polymer ?
#
loop_
_entity_poly.entity_id
_entity_poly.type
_entity_poly.pdbx_seq_one_letter_code
_entity_poly.pdbx_strand_id
1 'polypeptide(L)'
;MESIDLLLLNLSEVRRRSIKVWMTIPNNHLDWRPDSEALSCKEMIRHVLECDYHYLHLLKNQGKAQNIQSPFETKPFTTIQDELLFAQTFRNEFIDFVSSVSHEDLSTIQIDRSDLAELGYSGYVRTLGDLLLRIAYHEGVHTGQILDYLRTIGVERPDIWD
;
A
#
# COMPACT_ATOMS: atom_id res chain seq x y z
N MET A 1 19.04 15.95 -5.01
CA MET A 1 18.41 14.71 -4.56
C MET A 1 17.98 13.99 -5.81
N GLU A 2 18.46 12.77 -6.02
CA GLU A 2 18.17 12.02 -7.25
C GLU A 2 16.69 11.59 -7.28
N SER A 3 16.13 11.32 -8.45
CA SER A 3 14.70 10.97 -8.56
C SER A 3 14.33 9.71 -7.77
N ILE A 4 15.24 8.74 -7.68
CA ILE A 4 15.04 7.52 -6.88
C ILE A 4 15.00 7.87 -5.38
N ASP A 5 15.90 8.73 -4.90
CA ASP A 5 15.90 9.17 -3.49
C ASP A 5 14.57 9.85 -3.13
N LEU A 6 14.04 10.68 -4.03
CA LEU A 6 12.75 11.35 -3.85
C LEU A 6 11.58 10.34 -3.78
N LEU A 7 11.59 9.31 -4.64
CA LEU A 7 10.58 8.25 -4.61
C LEU A 7 10.65 7.44 -3.31
N LEU A 8 11.86 7.05 -2.91
CA LEU A 8 12.09 6.31 -1.67
C LEU A 8 11.67 7.13 -0.44
N LEU A 9 11.99 8.42 -0.42
CA LEU A 9 11.55 9.34 0.61
C LEU A 9 10.03 9.43 0.66
N ASN A 10 9.36 9.63 -0.48
CA ASN A 10 7.91 9.72 -0.56
C ASN A 10 7.23 8.43 -0.05
N LEU A 11 7.69 7.26 -0.52
CA LEU A 11 7.18 5.96 -0.08
C LEU A 11 7.36 5.76 1.44
N SER A 12 8.49 6.20 1.99
CA SER A 12 8.80 6.07 3.42
C SER A 12 7.96 7.02 4.27
N GLU A 13 7.80 8.25 3.81
CA GLU A 13 7.06 9.30 4.51
C GLU A 13 5.54 9.06 4.51
N VAL A 14 4.99 8.49 3.44
CA VAL A 14 3.60 8.02 3.41
C VAL A 14 3.42 6.87 4.41
N ARG A 15 4.29 5.85 4.37
CA ARG A 15 4.23 4.71 5.31
C ARG A 15 4.34 5.14 6.76
N ARG A 16 5.23 6.08 7.08
CA ARG A 16 5.38 6.65 8.43
C ARG A 16 4.07 7.26 8.93
N ARG A 17 3.37 8.03 8.08
CA ARG A 17 2.08 8.65 8.42
C ARG A 17 0.97 7.61 8.58
N SER A 18 0.93 6.62 7.70
CA SER A 18 0.00 5.49 7.83
C SER A 18 0.16 4.78 9.17
N ILE A 19 1.39 4.40 9.52
CA ILE A 19 1.69 3.75 10.82
C ILE A 19 1.29 4.65 11.99
N LYS A 20 1.59 5.96 11.92
CA LYS A 20 1.17 6.92 12.95
C LYS A 20 -0.35 6.88 13.18
N VAL A 21 -1.14 6.83 12.12
CA VAL A 21 -2.61 6.69 12.19
C VAL A 21 -3.02 5.33 12.75
N TRP A 22 -2.47 4.24 12.20
CA TRP A 22 -2.86 2.88 12.60
C TRP A 22 -2.63 2.63 14.09
N MET A 23 -1.51 3.09 14.63
CA MET A 23 -1.15 2.89 16.04
C MET A 23 -2.06 3.64 17.03
N THR A 24 -2.95 4.51 16.56
CA THR A 24 -3.99 5.14 17.41
C THR A 24 -5.28 4.36 17.50
N ILE A 25 -5.48 3.34 16.65
CA ILE A 25 -6.71 2.54 16.62
C ILE A 25 -6.75 1.65 17.86
N PRO A 26 -7.77 1.78 18.73
CA PRO A 26 -7.92 0.88 19.87
C PRO A 26 -8.17 -0.56 19.41
N ASN A 27 -7.62 -1.55 20.10
CA ASN A 27 -7.77 -2.97 19.72
C ASN A 27 -9.24 -3.41 19.60
N ASN A 28 -10.15 -2.87 20.43
CA ASN A 28 -11.58 -3.16 20.37
C ASN A 28 -12.31 -2.51 19.18
N HIS A 29 -11.63 -1.69 18.37
CA HIS A 29 -12.16 -1.05 17.16
C HIS A 29 -11.53 -1.60 15.86
N LEU A 30 -10.69 -2.62 15.94
CA LEU A 30 -10.04 -3.22 14.75
C LEU A 30 -11.04 -3.81 13.75
N ASP A 31 -12.17 -4.31 14.23
CA ASP A 31 -13.25 -4.86 13.39
C ASP A 31 -14.26 -3.82 12.91
N TRP A 32 -14.14 -2.56 13.35
CA TRP A 32 -15.08 -1.50 12.97
C TRP A 32 -14.92 -1.14 11.49
N ARG A 33 -16.06 -0.92 10.82
CA ARG A 33 -16.21 -0.47 9.44
C ARG A 33 -17.41 0.50 9.35
N PRO A 34 -17.41 1.47 8.43
CA PRO A 34 -18.48 2.45 8.30
C PRO A 34 -19.80 1.85 7.79
N ASP A 35 -19.72 0.81 6.98
CA ASP A 35 -20.86 0.06 6.44
C ASP A 35 -20.48 -1.40 6.10
N SER A 36 -21.43 -2.21 5.64
CA SER A 36 -21.21 -3.63 5.36
C SER A 36 -20.28 -3.92 4.19
N GLU A 37 -20.15 -2.99 3.25
CA GLU A 37 -19.37 -3.14 2.02
C GLU A 37 -17.94 -2.61 2.19
N ALA A 38 -17.70 -1.82 3.24
CA ALA A 38 -16.40 -1.27 3.55
C ALA A 38 -15.48 -2.27 4.26
N LEU A 39 -14.17 -2.11 4.02
CA LEU A 39 -13.15 -2.75 4.83
C LEU A 39 -13.19 -2.20 6.26
N SER A 40 -13.06 -3.08 7.24
CA SER A 40 -12.77 -2.72 8.62
C SER A 40 -11.37 -2.12 8.78
N CYS A 41 -11.11 -1.49 9.94
CA CYS A 41 -9.79 -0.96 10.27
C CYS A 41 -8.65 -1.97 10.00
N LYS A 42 -8.78 -3.21 10.49
CA LYS A 42 -7.75 -4.23 10.31
C LYS A 42 -7.64 -4.74 8.87
N GLU A 43 -8.77 -4.88 8.18
CA GLU A 43 -8.79 -5.29 6.77
C GLU A 43 -8.14 -4.22 5.89
N MET A 44 -8.38 -2.94 6.17
CA MET A 44 -7.75 -1.81 5.47
C MET A 44 -6.23 -1.76 5.69
N ILE A 45 -5.77 -1.97 6.93
CA ILE A 45 -4.34 -2.04 7.25
C ILE A 45 -3.69 -3.20 6.50
N ARG A 46 -4.28 -4.39 6.55
CA ARG A 46 -3.77 -5.56 5.83
C ARG A 46 -3.74 -5.31 4.33
N HIS A 47 -4.82 -4.78 3.75
CA HIS A 47 -4.89 -4.44 2.32
C HIS A 47 -3.71 -3.55 1.90
N VAL A 48 -3.41 -2.51 2.67
CA VAL A 48 -2.27 -1.62 2.39
C VAL A 48 -0.92 -2.34 2.55
N LEU A 49 -0.73 -3.13 3.60
CA LEU A 49 0.54 -3.85 3.83
C LEU A 49 0.79 -4.94 2.78
N GLU A 50 -0.26 -5.63 2.38
CA GLU A 50 -0.23 -6.67 1.35
C GLU A 50 0.09 -6.10 -0.04
N CYS A 51 -0.23 -4.83 -0.29
CA CYS A 51 0.12 -4.17 -1.54
C CYS A 51 1.64 -4.16 -1.83
N ASP A 52 2.51 -4.13 -0.82
CA ASP A 52 3.97 -4.22 -1.05
C ASP A 52 4.32 -5.53 -1.78
N TYR A 53 3.70 -6.65 -1.40
CA TYR A 53 3.88 -7.96 -2.04
C TYR A 53 3.31 -7.99 -3.47
N HIS A 54 2.05 -7.57 -3.63
CA HIS A 54 1.37 -7.62 -4.94
C HIS A 54 2.01 -6.66 -5.95
N TYR A 55 2.30 -5.43 -5.56
CA TYR A 55 2.96 -4.48 -6.46
C TYR A 55 4.37 -4.91 -6.82
N LEU A 56 5.15 -5.48 -5.89
CA LEU A 56 6.47 -6.00 -6.25
C LEU A 56 6.40 -7.05 -7.36
N HIS A 57 5.48 -8.00 -7.24
CA HIS A 57 5.26 -9.02 -8.27
C HIS A 57 4.76 -8.40 -9.58
N LEU A 58 3.83 -7.44 -9.50
CA LEU A 58 3.34 -6.72 -10.66
C LEU A 58 4.47 -6.03 -11.42
N LEU A 59 5.34 -5.32 -10.69
CA LEU A 59 6.46 -4.57 -11.25
C LEU A 59 7.51 -5.49 -11.87
N LYS A 60 7.89 -6.57 -11.19
CA LYS A 60 8.82 -7.59 -11.71
C LYS A 60 8.33 -8.25 -13.00
N ASN A 61 7.02 -8.31 -13.20
CA ASN A 61 6.41 -8.91 -14.39
C ASN A 61 5.87 -7.88 -15.39
N GLN A 62 6.23 -6.60 -15.22
CA GLN A 62 5.85 -5.51 -16.12
C GLN A 62 4.34 -5.42 -16.36
N GLY A 63 3.55 -5.72 -15.31
CA GLY A 63 2.09 -5.64 -15.33
C GLY A 63 1.37 -6.92 -15.72
N LYS A 64 2.06 -7.93 -16.25
CA LYS A 64 1.42 -9.18 -16.65
C LYS A 64 0.78 -9.88 -15.46
N ALA A 65 -0.48 -10.29 -15.64
CA ALA A 65 -1.22 -11.04 -14.62
C ALA A 65 -0.44 -12.26 -14.14
N GLN A 66 -0.45 -12.47 -12.82
CA GLN A 66 0.09 -13.65 -12.19
C GLN A 66 -0.94 -14.23 -11.23
N ASN A 67 -1.02 -15.55 -11.20
CA ASN A 67 -1.79 -16.27 -10.20
C ASN A 67 -0.89 -16.56 -8.99
N ILE A 68 -0.57 -15.52 -8.22
CA ILE A 68 0.23 -15.62 -7.01
C ILE A 68 -0.68 -15.66 -5.79
N GLN A 69 -0.39 -16.60 -4.88
CA GLN A 69 -1.09 -16.67 -3.61
C GLN A 69 -0.38 -15.76 -2.60
N SER A 70 -1.15 -14.89 -1.94
CA SER A 70 -0.56 -13.98 -0.97
C SER A 70 -0.27 -14.66 0.36
N PRO A 71 0.92 -14.43 0.96
CA PRO A 71 1.23 -14.90 2.31
C PRO A 71 0.28 -14.37 3.40
N PHE A 72 -0.49 -13.32 3.11
CA PHE A 72 -1.45 -12.73 4.05
C PHE A 72 -2.77 -13.51 4.13
N GLU A 73 -3.13 -14.30 3.11
CA GLU A 73 -4.42 -15.01 3.03
C GLU A 73 -4.63 -16.00 4.17
N THR A 74 -3.57 -16.72 4.56
CA THR A 74 -3.65 -17.78 5.57
C THR A 74 -3.29 -17.29 6.98
N LYS A 75 -2.83 -16.04 7.11
CA LYS A 75 -2.35 -15.47 8.36
C LYS A 75 -3.49 -14.82 9.15
N PRO A 76 -3.76 -15.20 10.40
CA PRO A 76 -4.66 -14.43 11.27
C PRO A 76 -4.13 -13.02 11.55
N PHE A 77 -5.02 -12.03 11.55
CA PHE A 77 -4.71 -10.67 12.03
C PHE A 77 -4.90 -10.65 13.55
N THR A 78 -3.81 -10.45 14.29
CA THR A 78 -3.81 -10.43 15.78
C THR A 78 -3.73 -9.00 16.31
N THR A 79 -2.60 -8.35 16.06
CA THR A 79 -2.34 -6.97 16.47
C THR A 79 -1.72 -6.20 15.31
N ILE A 80 -1.83 -4.88 15.34
CA ILE A 80 -1.19 -4.01 14.34
C ILE A 80 0.32 -4.23 14.34
N GLN A 81 0.93 -4.37 15.52
CA GLN A 81 2.38 -4.57 15.65
C GLN A 81 2.84 -5.88 15.03
N ASP A 82 2.13 -6.99 15.27
CA ASP A 82 2.44 -8.28 14.66
C ASP A 82 2.28 -8.25 13.14
N GLU A 83 1.27 -7.53 12.66
CA GLU A 83 1.02 -7.37 11.23
C GLU A 83 2.14 -6.57 10.54
N LEU A 84 2.58 -5.47 11.17
CA LEU A 84 3.71 -4.68 10.69
C LEU A 84 5.02 -5.48 10.68
N LEU A 85 5.28 -6.25 11.75
CA LEU A 85 6.47 -7.10 11.84
C LEU A 85 6.48 -8.15 10.73
N PHE A 86 5.34 -8.79 10.48
CA PHE A 86 5.19 -9.75 9.39
C PHE A 86 5.39 -9.10 8.01
N ALA A 87 4.79 -7.92 7.80
CA ALA A 87 4.87 -7.21 6.52
C ALA A 87 6.27 -6.64 6.22
N GLN A 88 7.14 -6.50 7.23
CA GLN A 88 8.44 -5.84 7.11
C GLN A 88 9.33 -6.47 6.02
N THR A 89 9.32 -7.81 5.87
CA THR A 89 10.11 -8.49 4.84
C THR A 89 9.68 -8.05 3.44
N PHE A 90 8.37 -8.04 3.15
CA PHE A 90 7.85 -7.62 1.85
C PHE A 90 8.10 -6.13 1.59
N ARG A 91 8.02 -5.31 2.63
CA ARG A 91 8.39 -3.89 2.54
C ARG A 91 9.85 -3.71 2.16
N ASN A 92 10.76 -4.46 2.79
CA ASN A 92 12.18 -4.39 2.47
C ASN A 92 12.43 -4.83 1.02
N GLU A 93 11.86 -5.96 0.59
CA GLU A 93 12.00 -6.43 -0.79
C GLU A 93 11.48 -5.44 -1.83
N PHE A 94 10.35 -4.77 -1.52
CA PHE A 94 9.80 -3.72 -2.39
C PHE A 94 10.72 -2.50 -2.47
N ILE A 95 11.22 -2.03 -1.34
CA ILE A 95 12.14 -0.88 -1.28
C ILE A 95 13.48 -1.20 -1.96
N ASP A 96 14.02 -2.40 -1.73
CA ASP A 96 15.24 -2.88 -2.38
C ASP A 96 15.07 -2.90 -3.90
N PHE A 97 13.92 -3.39 -4.39
CA PHE A 97 13.59 -3.32 -5.82
C PHE A 97 13.60 -1.87 -6.33
N VAL A 98 12.87 -0.95 -5.68
CA VAL A 98 12.82 0.46 -6.11
C VAL A 98 14.21 1.11 -6.09
N SER A 99 15.04 0.78 -5.10
CA SER A 99 16.41 1.30 -4.99
C SER A 99 17.35 0.78 -6.09
N SER A 100 17.06 -0.40 -6.66
CA SER A 100 17.87 -1.03 -7.71
C SER A 100 17.57 -0.54 -9.12
N VAL A 101 16.47 0.20 -9.29
CA VAL A 101 15.99 0.73 -10.58
C VAL A 101 16.88 1.89 -11.02
N SER A 102 17.20 1.97 -12.32
CA SER A 102 17.95 3.10 -12.87
C SER A 102 17.05 4.31 -13.13
N HIS A 103 17.63 5.50 -13.25
CA HIS A 103 16.86 6.70 -13.60
C HIS A 103 16.16 6.57 -14.97
N GLU A 104 16.80 5.91 -15.93
CA GLU A 104 16.22 5.68 -17.27
C GLU A 104 14.98 4.78 -17.19
N ASP A 105 15.07 3.69 -16.41
CA ASP A 105 13.99 2.71 -16.23
C ASP A 105 12.67 3.35 -15.78
N LEU A 106 12.73 4.43 -14.98
CA LEU A 106 11.54 5.15 -14.50
C LEU A 106 10.64 5.66 -15.65
N SER A 107 11.25 5.96 -16.80
CA SER A 107 10.55 6.51 -17.97
C SER A 107 10.42 5.51 -19.12
N THR A 108 11.29 4.50 -19.20
CA THR A 108 11.33 3.54 -20.30
C THR A 108 10.56 2.26 -20.01
N ILE A 109 10.61 1.74 -18.77
CA ILE A 109 9.85 0.55 -18.40
C ILE A 109 8.36 0.89 -18.38
N GLN A 110 7.60 0.13 -19.17
CA GLN A 110 6.14 0.19 -19.21
C GLN A 110 5.54 -0.93 -18.38
N ILE A 111 4.54 -0.58 -17.57
CA ILE A 111 3.70 -1.52 -16.85
C ILE A 111 2.37 -1.57 -17.59
N ASP A 112 2.15 -2.67 -18.29
CA ASP A 112 0.95 -2.88 -19.12
C ASP A 112 -0.09 -3.68 -18.33
N ARG A 113 -1.22 -3.01 -18.05
CA ARG A 113 -2.41 -3.54 -17.40
C ARG A 113 -3.64 -3.43 -18.30
N SER A 114 -3.45 -3.54 -19.61
CA SER A 114 -4.55 -3.50 -20.57
C SER A 114 -5.48 -4.71 -20.42
N ASP A 115 -4.96 -5.82 -19.88
CA ASP A 115 -5.69 -7.05 -19.54
C ASP A 115 -6.85 -6.82 -18.55
N LEU A 116 -6.74 -5.80 -17.69
CA LEU A 116 -7.81 -5.42 -16.76
C LEU A 116 -9.15 -5.10 -17.45
N ALA A 117 -9.11 -4.67 -18.71
CA ALA A 117 -10.32 -4.41 -19.50
C ALA A 117 -11.15 -5.68 -19.72
N GLU A 118 -10.50 -6.83 -19.85
CA GLU A 118 -11.16 -8.13 -20.00
C GLU A 118 -11.88 -8.57 -18.71
N LEU A 119 -11.45 -8.03 -17.58
CA LEU A 119 -12.04 -8.25 -16.26
C LEU A 119 -13.07 -7.18 -15.86
N GLY A 120 -13.44 -6.29 -16.78
CA GLY A 120 -14.44 -5.24 -16.54
C GLY A 120 -13.90 -3.98 -15.82
N TYR A 121 -12.58 -3.86 -15.66
CA TYR A 121 -11.94 -2.68 -15.08
C TYR A 121 -11.36 -1.77 -16.18
N SER A 122 -10.96 -0.54 -15.83
CA SER A 122 -10.24 0.31 -16.77
C SER A 122 -8.79 -0.17 -16.93
N GLY A 123 -8.46 -0.72 -18.10
CA GLY A 123 -7.08 -1.06 -18.47
C GLY A 123 -6.20 0.18 -18.66
N TYR A 124 -4.89 0.03 -18.45
CA TYR A 124 -3.93 1.13 -18.59
C TYR A 124 -2.51 0.66 -18.91
N VAL A 125 -1.73 1.54 -19.53
CA VAL A 125 -0.27 1.42 -19.64
C VAL A 125 0.35 2.64 -18.98
N ARG A 126 1.33 2.44 -18.09
CA ARG A 126 2.04 3.52 -17.37
C ARG A 126 3.52 3.26 -17.31
N THR A 127 4.31 4.32 -17.20
CA THR A 127 5.73 4.19 -16.89
C THR A 127 5.91 3.69 -15.45
N LEU A 128 7.06 3.06 -15.17
CA LEU A 128 7.42 2.62 -13.84
C LEU A 128 7.34 3.76 -12.81
N GLY A 129 7.89 4.92 -13.14
CA GLY A 129 7.87 6.10 -12.26
C GLY A 129 6.45 6.58 -11.92
N ASP A 130 5.53 6.61 -12.89
CA ASP A 130 4.13 6.97 -12.65
C ASP A 130 3.46 5.96 -11.70
N LEU A 131 3.69 4.65 -11.92
CA LEU A 131 3.10 3.64 -11.06
C LEU A 131 3.62 3.69 -9.63
N LEU A 132 4.92 3.94 -9.42
CA LEU A 132 5.49 4.09 -8.07
C LEU A 132 4.88 5.27 -7.30
N LEU A 133 4.62 6.39 -7.97
CA LEU A 133 3.91 7.53 -7.36
C LEU A 133 2.46 7.18 -7.01
N ARG A 134 1.77 6.42 -7.89
CA ARG A 134 0.40 5.94 -7.64
C ARG A 134 0.32 5.00 -6.45
N ILE A 135 1.32 4.15 -6.22
CA ILE A 135 1.37 3.25 -5.06
C ILE A 135 1.39 4.06 -3.75
N ALA A 136 2.23 5.09 -3.69
CA ALA A 136 2.27 6.00 -2.53
C ALA A 136 0.94 6.76 -2.36
N TYR A 137 0.34 7.24 -3.46
CA TYR A 137 -0.94 7.92 -3.42
C TYR A 137 -2.08 7.01 -2.93
N HIS A 138 -2.12 5.76 -3.39
CA HIS A 138 -3.09 4.74 -2.96
C HIS A 138 -3.04 4.52 -1.44
N GLU A 139 -1.84 4.36 -0.88
CA GLU A 139 -1.67 4.25 0.56
C GLU A 139 -2.17 5.51 1.29
N GLY A 140 -1.82 6.71 0.80
CA GLY A 140 -2.30 7.97 1.38
C GLY A 140 -3.83 8.14 1.35
N VAL A 141 -4.50 7.65 0.30
CA VAL A 141 -5.98 7.61 0.22
C VAL A 141 -6.55 6.77 1.36
N HIS A 142 -5.98 5.57 1.60
CA HIS A 142 -6.43 4.69 2.67
C HIS A 142 -6.09 5.24 4.07
N THR A 143 -4.98 5.95 4.23
CA THR A 143 -4.70 6.73 5.46
C THR A 143 -5.80 7.75 5.73
N GLY A 144 -6.24 8.47 4.68
CA GLY A 144 -7.34 9.44 4.76
C GLY A 144 -8.68 8.79 5.15
N GLN A 145 -8.99 7.62 4.60
CA GLN A 145 -10.19 6.86 4.96
C GLN A 145 -10.16 6.44 6.44
N ILE A 146 -9.04 5.91 6.94
CA ILE A 146 -8.92 5.53 8.35
C ILE A 146 -9.02 6.75 9.27
N LEU A 147 -8.48 7.92 8.89
CA LEU A 147 -8.67 9.15 9.67
C LEU A 147 -10.16 9.52 9.81
N ASP A 148 -10.95 9.24 8.78
CA ASP A 148 -12.41 9.43 8.84
C ASP A 148 -13.12 8.36 9.67
N TYR A 149 -12.63 7.11 9.63
CA TYR A 149 -13.10 6.04 10.51
C TYR A 149 -12.93 6.48 11.97
N LEU A 150 -11.71 6.91 12.34
CA LEU A 150 -11.38 7.40 13.68
C LEU A 150 -12.27 8.57 14.10
N ARG A 151 -12.54 9.52 13.19
CA ARG A 151 -13.48 10.63 13.42
C ARG A 151 -14.87 10.11 13.77
N THR A 152 -15.37 9.13 13.02
CA THR A 152 -16.73 8.59 13.17
C THR A 152 -16.91 7.85 14.48
N ILE A 153 -15.90 7.09 14.93
CA ILE A 153 -15.93 6.36 16.21
C ILE A 153 -15.50 7.18 17.42
N GLY A 154 -15.17 8.46 17.25
CA GLY A 154 -14.77 9.35 18.34
C GLY A 154 -13.39 9.05 18.93
N VAL A 155 -12.49 8.44 18.15
CA VAL A 155 -11.09 8.22 18.53
C VAL A 155 -10.26 9.46 18.17
N GLU A 156 -9.36 9.85 19.08
CA GLU A 156 -8.43 10.94 18.83
C GLU A 156 -7.52 10.61 17.64
N ARG A 157 -7.41 11.55 16.71
CA ARG A 157 -6.58 11.36 15.50
C ARG A 157 -5.22 11.99 15.75
N PRO A 158 -4.13 11.33 15.32
CA PRO A 158 -2.82 11.94 15.43
C PRO A 158 -2.67 13.09 14.43
N ASP A 159 -1.80 14.05 14.75
CA ASP A 159 -1.35 15.02 13.76
C ASP A 159 -0.42 14.31 12.75
N ILE A 160 -0.78 14.33 11.46
CA ILE A 160 0.02 13.69 10.39
C ILE A 160 0.94 14.68 9.66
N TRP A 161 0.92 15.96 10.04
CA TRP A 161 1.68 17.04 9.41
C TRP A 161 2.97 17.42 10.15
N ASP A 162 3.27 16.70 11.23
CA ASP A 162 4.38 16.88 12.18
C ASP A 162 4.15 17.98 13.23
#